data_AF-A0A968NZ00-F1
#
_entry.id   AF-A0A968NZ00-F1
#
_cell.length_a   1.000
_cell.length_b   1.000
_cell.length_c   1.000
_cell.angle_alpha   90.00
_cell.angle_beta   90.00
_cell.angle_gamma   90.00
#
_symmetry.space_group_name_H-M   'P 1'
#
loop_
_entity.id
_entity.type
_entity.pdbx_description
1 polymer ?
#
loop_
_entity_poly.entity_id
_entity_poly.type
_entity_poly.pdbx_seq_one_letter_code
_entity_poly.pdbx_strand_id
1 'polypeptide(L)'
;MLRDGQGRPTGVVLDQACDPVRALLPPVSAFELRRHLLKGVQIFNEAGFTHIRDMTCDEAQWNEAVRLDQSGLLTLAVEEYFWLKGIDELSGALDLARKARAAQTRNLRVKGVKLFLDGALGSEGAWLSKCYHGRTHQGLVLWEDSAMKEVFLRAWEGGFDVAVHAIGDEAADRVVALARGLSAKAGPEPCIWSMES
;
A
#
# COMPACT_ATOMS: atom_id res chain seq x y z
N MET A 1 -15.98 -16.08 0.43
CA MET A 1 -15.70 -17.53 0.43
C MET A 1 -16.22 -18.11 -0.86
N LEU A 2 -15.36 -18.75 -1.64
CA LEU A 2 -15.70 -19.33 -2.93
C LEU A 2 -16.62 -20.55 -2.74
N ARG A 3 -17.65 -20.66 -3.58
CA ARG A 3 -18.60 -21.78 -3.58
C ARG A 3 -18.48 -22.56 -4.89
N ASP A 4 -18.71 -23.87 -4.82
CA ASP A 4 -18.77 -24.72 -6.02
C ASP A 4 -20.07 -24.50 -6.81
N GLY A 5 -20.21 -25.18 -7.95
CA GLY A 5 -21.42 -25.10 -8.80
C GLY A 5 -22.70 -25.61 -8.13
N GLN A 6 -22.61 -26.17 -6.91
CA GLN A 6 -23.73 -26.64 -6.10
C GLN A 6 -23.96 -25.72 -4.89
N GLY A 7 -23.27 -24.58 -4.83
CA GLY A 7 -23.39 -23.59 -3.77
C GLY A 7 -22.67 -23.97 -2.48
N ARG A 8 -21.89 -25.06 -2.44
CA ARG A 8 -21.20 -25.51 -1.22
C ARG A 8 -19.88 -24.75 -1.05
N PRO A 9 -19.51 -24.38 0.19
CA PRO A 9 -18.24 -23.70 0.44
C PRO A 9 -17.04 -24.59 0.09
N THR A 10 -16.08 -24.06 -0.66
CA THR A 10 -14.88 -24.80 -1.12
C THR A 10 -13.73 -24.80 -0.11
N GLY A 11 -13.82 -23.99 0.96
CA GLY A 11 -12.71 -23.71 1.86
C GLY A 11 -11.78 -22.59 1.37
N VAL A 12 -11.96 -22.08 0.15
CA VAL A 12 -11.16 -20.98 -0.39
C VAL A 12 -11.79 -19.64 -0.03
N VAL A 13 -10.99 -18.73 0.52
CA VAL A 13 -11.36 -17.35 0.85
C VAL A 13 -10.47 -16.43 0.02
N LEU A 14 -11.05 -15.40 -0.60
CA LEU A 14 -10.38 -14.55 -1.58
C LEU A 14 -10.42 -13.09 -1.13
N ASP A 15 -9.36 -12.34 -1.46
CA ASP A 15 -9.23 -10.90 -1.26
C ASP A 15 -9.58 -10.46 0.17
N GLN A 16 -10.30 -9.34 0.34
CA GLN A 16 -10.70 -8.79 1.64
C GLN A 16 -11.57 -9.74 2.47
N ALA A 17 -12.18 -10.77 1.86
CA ALA A 17 -12.90 -11.77 2.63
C ALA A 17 -11.93 -12.60 3.53
N CYS A 18 -10.62 -12.53 3.28
CA CYS A 18 -9.61 -13.12 4.14
C CYS A 18 -9.45 -12.40 5.47
N ASP A 19 -9.82 -11.11 5.56
CA ASP A 19 -9.49 -10.28 6.72
C ASP A 19 -10.16 -10.77 8.02
N PRO A 20 -11.45 -11.16 8.04
CA PRO A 20 -12.06 -11.79 9.21
C PRO A 20 -11.40 -13.10 9.63
N VAL A 21 -10.86 -13.86 8.68
CA VAL A 21 -10.16 -15.13 8.96
C VAL A 21 -8.77 -14.85 9.53
N ARG A 22 -8.04 -13.87 8.97
CA ARG A 22 -6.74 -13.43 9.48
C ARG A 22 -6.84 -12.86 10.89
N ALA A 23 -7.95 -12.19 11.22
CA ALA A 23 -8.21 -11.66 12.56
C ALA A 23 -8.34 -12.76 13.64
N LEU A 24 -8.55 -14.03 13.25
CA LEU A 24 -8.55 -15.17 14.16
C LEU A 24 -7.15 -15.72 14.44
N LEU A 25 -6.14 -15.31 13.67
CA LEU A 25 -4.75 -15.72 13.90
C LEU A 25 -4.18 -14.94 15.10
N PRO A 26 -3.28 -15.56 15.88
CA PRO A 26 -2.55 -14.85 16.93
C PRO A 26 -1.83 -13.62 16.36
N PRO A 27 -1.76 -12.50 17.10
CA PRO A 27 -1.00 -11.35 16.66
C PRO A 27 0.49 -11.70 16.58
N VAL A 28 1.17 -11.15 15.57
CA VAL A 28 2.62 -11.29 15.43
C VAL A 28 3.29 -10.59 16.62
N SER A 29 4.09 -11.33 17.38
CA SER A 29 4.84 -10.74 18.50
C SER A 29 5.93 -9.80 18.01
N ALA A 30 6.38 -8.86 18.86
CA ALA A 30 7.50 -7.97 18.51
C ALA A 30 8.78 -8.75 18.17
N PHE A 31 9.01 -9.89 18.82
CA PHE A 31 10.13 -10.79 18.53
C PHE A 31 10.03 -11.40 17.12
N GLU A 32 8.84 -11.89 16.74
CA GLU A 32 8.60 -12.44 15.40
C GLU A 32 8.69 -11.36 14.33
N LEU A 33 8.13 -10.18 14.57
CA LEU A 33 8.21 -9.04 13.64
C LEU A 33 9.68 -8.68 13.36
N ARG A 34 10.50 -8.53 14.41
CA ARG A 34 11.93 -8.29 14.28
C ARG A 34 12.62 -9.36 13.44
N ARG A 35 12.32 -10.64 13.71
CA ARG A 35 12.87 -11.78 12.97
C ARG A 35 12.45 -11.75 11.50
N HIS A 36 11.20 -11.42 11.19
CA HIS A 36 10.69 -11.33 9.83
C HIS A 36 11.38 -10.20 9.06
N LEU A 37 11.52 -9.01 9.66
CA LEU A 37 12.20 -7.87 9.04
C LEU A 37 13.67 -8.19 8.76
N LEU A 38 14.40 -8.76 9.73
CA LEU A 38 15.79 -9.19 9.52
C LEU A 38 15.92 -10.23 8.41
N LYS A 39 14.97 -11.18 8.34
CA LYS A 39 14.97 -12.17 7.27
C LYS A 39 14.70 -11.54 5.90
N GLY A 40 13.79 -10.56 5.83
CA GLY A 40 13.55 -9.77 4.62
C GLY A 40 14.81 -9.03 4.17
N VAL A 41 15.50 -8.36 5.10
CA VAL A 41 16.77 -7.68 4.85
C VAL A 41 17.80 -8.63 4.23
N GLN A 42 17.96 -9.82 4.83
CA GLN A 42 18.87 -10.83 4.33
C GLN A 42 18.50 -11.27 2.90
N ILE A 43 17.23 -11.58 2.63
CA ILE A 43 16.76 -12.07 1.32
C ILE A 43 17.06 -11.04 0.22
N PHE A 44 16.74 -9.77 0.46
CA PHE A 44 16.98 -8.70 -0.51
C PHE A 44 18.48 -8.47 -0.74
N ASN A 45 19.29 -8.44 0.32
CA ASN A 45 20.74 -8.32 0.19
C ASN A 45 21.37 -9.49 -0.59
N GLU A 46 20.95 -10.72 -0.31
CA GLU A 46 21.41 -11.92 -1.03
C GLU A 46 21.08 -11.86 -2.53
N ALA A 47 19.95 -11.22 -2.88
CA ALA A 47 19.55 -10.96 -4.25
C ALA A 47 20.20 -9.70 -4.87
N GLY A 48 21.05 -8.98 -4.12
CA GLY A 48 21.76 -7.79 -4.60
C GLY A 48 20.94 -6.49 -4.55
N PHE A 49 19.76 -6.48 -3.92
CA PHE A 49 19.01 -5.25 -3.71
C PHE A 49 19.65 -4.42 -2.59
N THR A 50 19.72 -3.11 -2.80
CA THR A 50 20.24 -2.14 -1.81
C THR A 50 19.19 -1.09 -1.43
N HIS A 51 18.09 -1.00 -2.19
CA HIS A 51 16.97 -0.10 -1.95
C HIS A 51 15.66 -0.80 -2.26
N ILE A 52 14.67 -0.62 -1.39
CA ILE A 52 13.30 -1.11 -1.59
C ILE A 52 12.29 -0.03 -1.23
N ARG A 53 11.09 -0.18 -1.78
CA ARG A 53 9.90 0.49 -1.27
C ARG A 53 8.97 -0.53 -0.67
N ASP A 54 8.71 -0.42 0.62
CA ASP A 54 7.72 -1.26 1.29
C ASP A 54 6.36 -0.52 1.28
N MET A 55 5.35 -1.25 0.85
CA MET A 55 4.05 -0.73 0.45
C MET A 55 2.98 -0.90 1.52
N THR A 56 3.24 -1.62 2.62
CA THR A 56 2.19 -1.93 3.60
C THR A 56 2.67 -1.78 5.04
N CYS A 57 3.39 -0.70 5.31
CA CYS A 57 3.88 -0.39 6.66
C CYS A 57 2.72 -0.12 7.63
N ASP A 58 2.89 -0.55 8.88
CA ASP A 58 2.12 -0.09 10.02
C ASP A 58 3.04 0.51 11.10
N GLU A 59 2.46 1.05 12.18
CA GLU A 59 3.24 1.67 13.26
C GLU A 59 4.19 0.68 13.95
N ALA A 60 3.79 -0.59 14.10
CA ALA A 60 4.63 -1.59 14.77
C ALA A 60 5.86 -1.91 13.92
N GLN A 61 5.68 -2.10 12.61
CA GLN A 61 6.75 -2.30 11.65
C GLN A 61 7.69 -1.09 11.61
N TRP A 62 7.15 0.12 11.47
CA TRP A 62 7.96 1.35 11.45
C TRP A 62 8.88 1.44 12.67
N ASN A 63 8.31 1.26 13.87
CA ASN A 63 9.05 1.36 15.12
C ASN A 63 10.14 0.28 15.25
N GLU A 64 9.90 -0.94 14.76
CA GLU A 64 10.93 -1.98 14.76
C GLU A 64 12.01 -1.72 13.70
N ALA A 65 11.65 -1.24 12.52
CA ALA A 65 12.60 -0.85 11.48
C ALA A 65 13.53 0.29 11.95
N VAL A 66 13.00 1.28 12.68
CA VAL A 66 13.82 2.33 13.34
C VAL A 66 14.83 1.70 14.30
N ARG A 67 14.41 0.76 15.16
CA ARG A 67 15.31 0.06 16.09
C ARG A 67 16.39 -0.76 15.36
N LEU A 68 16.02 -1.40 14.24
CA LEU A 68 16.96 -2.14 13.41
C LEU A 68 18.00 -1.23 12.77
N ASP A 69 17.61 -0.07 12.24
CA ASP A 69 18.58 0.88 11.66
C ASP A 69 19.50 1.49 12.71
N GLN A 70 18.95 1.88 13.86
CA GLN A 70 19.74 2.40 14.98
C GLN A 70 20.74 1.39 15.55
N SER A 71 20.46 0.08 15.43
CA SER A 71 21.38 -0.99 15.80
C SER A 71 22.32 -1.43 14.66
N GLY A 72 22.26 -0.78 13.50
CA GLY A 72 23.10 -1.09 12.34
C GLY A 72 22.72 -2.37 11.60
N LEU A 73 21.54 -2.92 11.88
CA LEU A 73 21.06 -4.17 11.28
C LEU A 73 20.18 -3.95 10.05
N LEU A 74 19.57 -2.77 9.89
CA LEU A 74 18.91 -2.39 8.65
C LEU A 74 19.96 -1.96 7.62
N THR A 75 20.38 -2.91 6.80
CA THR A 75 21.43 -2.71 5.77
C THR A 75 20.88 -2.34 4.40
N LEU A 76 19.55 -2.31 4.25
CA LEU A 76 18.81 -1.84 3.08
C LEU A 76 18.33 -0.42 3.29
N ALA A 77 18.39 0.41 2.25
CA ALA A 77 17.61 1.62 2.21
C ALA A 77 16.12 1.26 1.98
N VAL A 78 15.23 1.69 2.87
CA VAL A 78 13.80 1.37 2.84
C VAL A 78 12.99 2.66 2.80
N GLU A 79 12.14 2.76 1.77
CA GLU A 79 11.11 3.78 1.65
C GLU A 79 9.73 3.18 1.99
N GLU A 80 9.17 3.59 3.14
CA GLU A 80 7.92 3.05 3.67
C GLU A 80 6.71 3.86 3.22
N TYR A 81 5.63 3.14 2.90
CA TYR A 81 4.29 3.68 2.68
C TYR A 81 3.33 3.06 3.69
N PHE A 82 2.64 3.91 4.46
CA PHE A 82 1.65 3.43 5.42
C PHE A 82 0.40 2.92 4.72
N TRP A 83 -0.04 1.72 5.08
CA TRP A 83 -1.22 1.13 4.48
C TRP A 83 -2.49 1.82 4.99
N LEU A 84 -3.29 2.30 4.04
CA LEU A 84 -4.61 2.85 4.28
C LEU A 84 -5.67 1.84 3.81
N LYS A 85 -6.46 1.31 4.74
CA LYS A 85 -7.52 0.33 4.43
C LYS A 85 -8.84 1.00 4.07
N GLY A 86 -9.10 2.16 4.66
CA GLY A 86 -10.32 2.94 4.48
C GLY A 86 -10.10 4.43 4.72
N ILE A 87 -11.04 5.26 4.27
CA ILE A 87 -10.95 6.73 4.35
C ILE A 87 -10.93 7.24 5.79
N ASP A 88 -11.58 6.50 6.67
CA ASP A 88 -11.66 6.70 8.12
C ASP A 88 -10.30 6.60 8.83
N GLU A 89 -9.35 5.88 8.24
CA GLU A 89 -7.97 5.77 8.76
C GLU A 89 -7.05 6.92 8.29
N LEU A 90 -7.48 7.73 7.31
CA LEU A 90 -6.61 8.69 6.60
C LEU A 90 -5.93 9.70 7.54
N SER A 91 -6.69 10.27 8.46
CA SER A 91 -6.14 11.24 9.42
C SER A 91 -5.05 10.62 10.29
N GLY A 92 -5.30 9.42 10.81
CA GLY A 92 -4.34 8.69 11.64
C GLY A 92 -3.08 8.29 10.86
N ALA A 93 -3.26 7.78 9.63
CA ALA A 93 -2.14 7.40 8.77
C ALA A 93 -1.27 8.61 8.39
N LEU A 94 -1.85 9.77 8.08
CA LEU A 94 -1.09 10.99 7.79
C LEU A 94 -0.38 11.54 9.04
N ASP A 95 -1.01 11.48 10.21
CA ASP A 95 -0.35 11.88 11.46
C ASP A 95 0.82 10.96 11.81
N LEU A 96 0.66 9.65 11.62
CA LEU A 96 1.73 8.68 11.75
C LEU A 96 2.85 8.96 10.75
N ALA A 97 2.52 9.23 9.48
CA ALA A 97 3.49 9.57 8.45
C ALA A 97 4.27 10.86 8.78
N ARG A 98 3.64 11.87 9.38
CA ARG A 98 4.33 13.08 9.85
C ARG A 98 5.30 12.78 11.00
N LYS A 99 4.87 12.00 11.99
CA LYS A 99 5.74 11.58 13.10
C LYS A 99 6.91 10.74 12.60
N ALA A 100 6.64 9.79 11.71
CA ALA A 100 7.64 8.95 11.06
C ALA A 100 8.64 9.79 10.25
N ARG A 101 8.17 10.82 9.52
CA ARG A 101 9.05 11.74 8.77
C ARG A 101 10.01 12.48 9.70
N ALA A 102 9.56 12.91 10.87
CA ALA A 102 10.41 13.55 11.88
C ALA A 102 11.39 12.57 12.56
N ALA A 103 11.11 11.26 12.50
CA ALA A 103 11.89 10.20 13.12
C ALA A 103 12.62 9.30 12.09
N GLN A 104 12.83 9.78 10.86
CA GLN A 104 13.58 9.04 9.84
C GLN A 104 15.02 8.80 10.31
N THR A 105 15.58 7.68 9.88
CA THR A 105 16.95 7.28 10.22
C THR A 105 17.80 7.16 8.95
N ARG A 106 19.03 6.66 9.07
CA ARG A 106 19.99 6.63 7.95
C ARG A 106 19.44 5.89 6.75
N ASN A 107 18.87 4.71 6.97
CA ASN A 107 18.39 3.85 5.90
C ASN A 107 16.86 3.71 5.86
N LEU A 108 16.11 4.43 6.70
CA LEU A 108 14.64 4.32 6.76
C LEU A 108 13.97 5.67 6.54
N ARG A 109 13.06 5.73 5.56
CA ARG A 109 12.31 6.94 5.22
C ARG A 109 10.84 6.62 4.96
N VAL A 110 9.92 7.37 5.55
CA VAL A 110 8.53 7.39 5.07
C VAL A 110 8.36 8.27 3.83
N LYS A 111 7.63 7.77 2.84
CA LYS A 111 7.31 8.47 1.59
C LYS A 111 5.84 8.89 1.51
N GLY A 112 4.92 8.08 2.03
CA GLY A 112 3.52 8.45 2.07
C GLY A 112 2.59 7.32 2.44
N VAL A 113 1.46 7.23 1.73
CA VAL A 113 0.40 6.24 2.00
C VAL A 113 0.17 5.33 0.80
N LYS A 114 -0.26 4.10 1.06
CA LYS A 114 -0.64 3.10 0.06
C LYS A 114 -2.10 2.71 0.23
N LEU A 115 -2.83 2.62 -0.88
CA LEU A 115 -4.15 1.98 -0.93
C LEU A 115 -4.25 0.97 -2.08
N PHE A 116 -5.32 0.18 -2.05
CA PHE A 116 -5.69 -0.79 -3.08
C PHE A 116 -7.02 -0.39 -3.68
N LEU A 117 -7.06 -0.10 -4.99
CA LEU A 117 -8.31 0.27 -5.68
C LEU A 117 -9.11 -0.96 -6.12
N ASP A 118 -8.41 -2.05 -6.44
CA ASP A 118 -9.00 -3.31 -6.89
C ASP A 118 -8.27 -4.53 -6.30
N GLY A 119 -8.77 -5.73 -6.65
CA GLY A 119 -8.18 -7.00 -6.26
C GLY A 119 -7.10 -7.50 -7.23
N ALA A 120 -7.10 -8.80 -7.50
CA ALA A 120 -6.18 -9.44 -8.44
C ALA A 120 -6.93 -10.12 -9.60
N LEU A 121 -6.25 -10.33 -10.73
CA LEU A 121 -6.83 -11.05 -11.87
C LEU A 121 -7.20 -12.50 -11.52
N GLY A 122 -6.36 -13.18 -10.72
CA GLY A 122 -6.56 -14.57 -10.36
C GLY A 122 -7.79 -14.83 -9.47
N SER A 123 -8.19 -13.84 -8.68
CA SER A 123 -9.42 -13.89 -7.87
C SER A 123 -10.63 -13.30 -8.59
N GLU A 124 -10.47 -12.88 -9.86
CA GLU A 124 -11.43 -12.08 -10.61
C GLU A 124 -11.80 -10.75 -9.91
N GLY A 125 -10.89 -10.24 -9.06
CA GLY A 125 -11.08 -9.03 -8.27
C GLY A 125 -10.50 -7.76 -8.89
N ALA A 126 -9.63 -7.86 -9.89
CA ALA A 126 -9.12 -6.70 -10.61
C ALA A 126 -10.24 -6.01 -11.41
N TRP A 127 -10.31 -4.68 -11.41
CA TRP A 127 -11.43 -3.92 -11.99
C TRP A 127 -11.20 -3.59 -13.47
N LEU A 128 -11.93 -4.32 -14.32
CA LEU A 128 -11.82 -4.26 -15.77
C LEU A 128 -12.90 -3.37 -16.40
N SER A 129 -12.59 -2.78 -17.55
CA SER A 129 -13.56 -1.98 -18.31
C SER A 129 -14.70 -2.83 -18.90
N LYS A 130 -14.49 -4.15 -19.00
CA LYS A 130 -15.47 -5.13 -19.48
C LYS A 130 -15.56 -6.31 -18.51
N CYS A 131 -16.70 -7.00 -18.53
CA CYS A 131 -16.88 -8.18 -17.69
C CYS A 131 -15.79 -9.23 -17.98
N TYR A 132 -15.40 -9.96 -16.94
CA TYR A 132 -14.56 -11.15 -17.10
C TYR A 132 -15.22 -12.13 -18.08
N HIS A 133 -14.40 -12.85 -18.84
CA HIS A 133 -14.90 -13.80 -19.83
C HIS A 133 -15.82 -14.83 -19.17
N GLY A 134 -17.06 -14.94 -19.66
CA GLY A 134 -18.07 -15.86 -19.10
C GLY A 134 -18.66 -15.41 -17.76
N ARG A 135 -18.43 -14.17 -17.32
CA ARG A 135 -18.95 -13.60 -16.08
C ARG A 135 -19.83 -12.39 -16.35
N THR A 136 -20.58 -11.99 -15.33
CA THR A 136 -21.44 -10.79 -15.33
C THR A 136 -20.89 -9.65 -14.48
N HIS A 137 -19.65 -9.75 -14.02
CA HIS A 137 -18.99 -8.73 -13.21
C HIS A 137 -17.65 -8.30 -13.81
N GLN A 138 -17.24 -7.09 -13.41
CA GLN A 138 -16.03 -6.42 -13.87
C GLN A 138 -14.90 -6.45 -12.84
N GLY A 139 -15.11 -7.04 -11.67
CA GLY A 139 -14.13 -7.06 -10.57
C GLY A 139 -14.62 -6.33 -9.33
N LEU A 140 -13.68 -5.93 -8.47
CA LEU A 140 -13.96 -5.22 -7.22
C LEU A 140 -13.56 -3.76 -7.33
N VAL A 141 -14.39 -2.88 -6.79
CA VAL A 141 -14.06 -1.47 -6.57
C VAL A 141 -13.98 -1.26 -5.07
N LEU A 142 -12.76 -1.04 -4.56
CA LEU A 142 -12.50 -0.98 -3.12
C LEU A 142 -12.63 0.44 -2.55
N TRP A 143 -12.55 1.46 -3.40
CA TRP A 143 -12.58 2.88 -3.01
C TRP A 143 -13.47 3.69 -3.94
N GLU A 144 -14.27 4.59 -3.36
CA GLU A 144 -15.00 5.59 -4.12
C GLU A 144 -14.08 6.72 -4.61
N ASP A 145 -14.42 7.32 -5.77
CA ASP A 145 -13.69 8.46 -6.33
C ASP A 145 -13.59 9.65 -5.38
N SER A 146 -14.63 9.91 -4.59
CA SER A 146 -14.68 10.98 -3.59
C SER A 146 -13.61 10.76 -2.51
N ALA A 147 -13.56 9.54 -1.96
CA ALA A 147 -12.58 9.14 -0.96
C ALA A 147 -11.15 9.18 -1.52
N MET A 148 -10.91 8.67 -2.72
CA MET A 148 -9.58 8.73 -3.34
C MET A 148 -9.13 10.18 -3.58
N LYS A 149 -10.03 11.07 -4.03
CA LYS A 149 -9.71 12.50 -4.18
C LYS A 149 -9.27 13.12 -2.87
N GLU A 150 -9.98 12.81 -1.77
CA GLU A 150 -9.60 13.30 -0.45
C GLU A 150 -8.20 12.79 -0.04
N VAL A 151 -7.92 11.50 -0.27
CA VAL A 151 -6.59 10.92 0.01
C VAL A 151 -5.50 11.67 -0.76
N PHE A 152 -5.66 11.86 -2.08
CA PHE A 152 -4.70 12.60 -2.90
C PHE A 152 -4.47 14.01 -2.38
N LEU A 153 -5.55 14.78 -2.18
CA LEU A 153 -5.44 16.17 -1.73
C LEU A 153 -4.75 16.30 -0.37
N ARG A 154 -5.18 15.51 0.62
CA ARG A 154 -4.65 15.61 1.99
C ARG A 154 -3.23 15.06 2.11
N ALA A 155 -2.89 14.01 1.36
CA ALA A 155 -1.52 13.50 1.31
C ALA A 155 -0.58 14.50 0.64
N TRP A 156 -0.96 15.05 -0.52
CA TRP A 156 -0.16 16.04 -1.25
C TRP A 156 0.01 17.35 -0.49
N GLU A 157 -1.03 17.83 0.20
CA GLU A 157 -0.93 19.00 1.09
C GLU A 157 0.09 18.75 2.22
N GLY A 158 0.20 17.50 2.71
CA GLY A 158 1.24 17.08 3.65
C GLY A 158 2.61 16.78 3.02
N GLY A 159 2.75 16.96 1.70
CA GLY A 159 3.94 16.59 0.94
C GLY A 159 4.23 15.09 0.93
N PHE A 160 3.22 14.24 1.05
CA PHE A 160 3.32 12.78 1.01
C PHE A 160 2.92 12.23 -0.36
N ASP A 161 3.61 11.19 -0.80
CA ASP A 161 3.26 10.44 -2.00
C ASP A 161 2.00 9.59 -1.74
N VAL A 162 1.26 9.28 -2.81
CA VAL A 162 0.16 8.31 -2.79
C VAL A 162 0.50 7.18 -3.75
N ALA A 163 0.69 5.99 -3.20
CA ALA A 163 0.80 4.76 -3.99
C ALA A 163 -0.59 4.11 -4.09
N VAL A 164 -0.99 3.71 -5.30
CA VAL A 164 -2.27 3.02 -5.53
C VAL A 164 -2.00 1.70 -6.24
N HIS A 165 -2.45 0.61 -5.65
CA HIS A 165 -2.51 -0.67 -6.34
C HIS A 165 -3.72 -0.67 -7.27
N ALA A 166 -3.47 -0.92 -8.55
CA ALA A 166 -4.46 -1.03 -9.62
C ALA A 166 -3.97 -2.11 -10.60
N ILE A 167 -4.69 -3.23 -10.71
CA ILE A 167 -4.34 -4.32 -11.65
C ILE A 167 -5.20 -4.23 -12.93
N GLY A 168 -6.49 -3.97 -12.79
CA GLY A 168 -7.41 -3.91 -13.90
C GLY A 168 -7.25 -2.63 -14.72
N ASP A 169 -7.65 -2.68 -16.00
CA ASP A 169 -7.50 -1.56 -16.92
C ASP A 169 -8.36 -0.35 -16.51
N GLU A 170 -9.61 -0.59 -16.08
CA GLU A 170 -10.49 0.47 -15.58
C GLU A 170 -9.96 1.07 -14.26
N ALA A 171 -9.40 0.24 -13.36
CA ALA A 171 -8.74 0.76 -12.15
C ALA A 171 -7.57 1.68 -12.50
N ALA A 172 -6.69 1.27 -13.41
CA ALA A 172 -5.54 2.06 -13.82
C ALA A 172 -5.97 3.40 -14.46
N ASP A 173 -6.93 3.35 -15.39
CA ASP A 173 -7.48 4.55 -16.03
C ASP A 173 -8.13 5.49 -15.01
N ARG A 174 -8.84 4.94 -14.02
CA ARG A 174 -9.47 5.73 -12.95
C ARG A 174 -8.44 6.51 -12.14
N VAL A 175 -7.36 5.85 -11.71
CA VAL A 175 -6.28 6.49 -10.94
C VAL A 175 -5.65 7.62 -11.73
N VAL A 176 -5.32 7.37 -13.00
CA VAL A 176 -4.69 8.36 -13.89
C VAL A 176 -5.61 9.56 -14.12
N ALA A 177 -6.90 9.31 -14.39
CA ALA A 177 -7.88 10.37 -14.61
C ALA A 177 -8.04 11.27 -13.37
N LEU A 178 -8.12 10.67 -12.18
CA LEU A 178 -8.23 11.40 -10.92
C LEU A 178 -6.98 12.22 -10.61
N ALA A 179 -5.80 11.60 -10.69
CA ALA A 179 -4.54 12.29 -10.44
C ALA A 179 -4.36 13.48 -11.40
N ARG A 180 -4.55 13.29 -12.71
CA ARG A 180 -4.47 14.37 -13.71
C ARG A 180 -5.49 15.48 -13.44
N GLY A 181 -6.73 15.12 -13.13
CA GLY A 181 -7.79 16.08 -12.86
C GLY A 181 -7.54 16.94 -11.61
N LEU A 182 -6.82 16.42 -10.62
CA LEU A 182 -6.42 17.16 -9.42
C LEU A 182 -5.16 17.99 -9.67
N SER A 183 -4.12 17.43 -10.30
CA SER A 183 -2.88 18.17 -10.59
C SER A 183 -3.10 19.35 -11.55
N ALA A 184 -3.99 19.23 -12.53
CA ALA A 184 -4.31 20.34 -13.43
C ALA A 184 -4.97 21.54 -12.71
N LYS A 185 -5.62 21.31 -11.56
CA LYS A 185 -6.25 22.35 -10.75
C LYS A 185 -5.29 23.01 -9.76
N ALA A 186 -4.21 22.33 -9.39
CA ALA A 186 -3.21 22.84 -8.47
C ALA A 186 -2.27 23.90 -9.11
N GLY A 187 -2.33 24.09 -10.44
CA GLY A 187 -1.38 24.93 -11.17
C GLY A 187 -0.01 24.22 -11.32
N PRO A 188 0.88 24.70 -12.22
CA PRO A 188 2.19 24.09 -12.40
C PRO A 188 3.08 24.46 -11.21
N GLU A 189 3.26 23.56 -10.24
CA GLU A 189 4.47 23.59 -9.42
C GLU A 189 5.63 22.95 -10.19
N PRO A 190 6.87 23.46 -10.03
CA PRO A 190 8.00 23.01 -10.83
C PRO A 190 8.24 21.52 -10.57
N CYS A 191 8.43 20.77 -11.65
CA CYS A 191 8.91 19.42 -11.60
C CYS A 191 10.30 19.41 -10.91
N ILE A 192 10.33 19.09 -9.60
CA ILE A 192 11.55 18.88 -8.81
C ILE A 192 12.21 17.56 -9.20
N TRP A 193 12.59 17.45 -10.47
CA TRP A 193 13.64 16.55 -10.94
C TRP A 193 14.79 17.40 -11.49
N SER A 194 15.29 18.35 -10.70
CA SER A 194 16.62 18.90 -10.92
C SER A 194 17.63 17.85 -10.46
N MET A 195 18.01 16.96 -11.37
CA MET A 195 19.30 16.27 -11.27
C MET A 195 20.38 17.31 -11.52
N GLU A 196 20.80 18.01 -10.47
CA GLU A 196 22.10 18.67 -10.46
C GLU A 196 23.13 17.65 -10.00
N SER A 197 24.08 17.41 -10.90
CA SER A 197 25.25 16.53 -10.80
C SER A 197 26.29 17.03 -9.82
#